data_AF-A0A1J5FMF3-F1
#
_entry.id   AF-A0A1J5FMF3-F1
#
_cell.length_a   1.000
_cell.length_b   1.000
_cell.length_c   1.000
_cell.angle_alpha   90.00
_cell.angle_beta   90.00
_cell.angle_gamma   90.00
#
_symmetry.space_group_name_H-M   'P 1'
#
loop_
_entity.id
_entity.type
_entity.pdbx_description
1 polymer ?
#
loop_
_entity_poly.entity_id
_entity_poly.type
_entity_poly.pdbx_seq_one_letter_code
_entity_poly.pdbx_strand_id
1 'polypeptide(L)'
;MVGNIKENGIRNGDHLKVAKDSHLPSESRHKFTGAWLPFESISRLEQPRRTFEEIPSLADSIAVHGVANPITVAQLSEEACARYLDVINKVWGTVHASADLETLTLEREKKFHILIAGERRYRAIGLLKEQGCEDCQAEEIAETCYENHFGRSEVEVRLMVNVSARDALDLQSAENIHKRVPPHEDARFLYEYYRFVKEDEPECTLRGFARGVSRGEEQIRDAIRFCELPENVQDSVKLGQISYGIAIQISRLHRHSNPNVAVSKEELDWWVIKAITGQYKVPDFKELITGYIKEREGGQKSMFEIMTESQRNEFEHAQRELVVEKGILRALHAQIAYLQRVQDLYKTGKLGEKDSPYSQGSPGRLVLKLAEVMSQIIPDLKEHKALSRKNLAFVDEVVSDTMKLVEKAEADTGIVLSEGKQEAINSGQTGFSL
;
A
#
# COMPACT_ATOMS: atom_id res chain seq x y z
N MET A 1 -6.29 -52.78 -53.28
CA MET A 1 -5.36 -52.03 -54.15
C MET A 1 -6.19 -51.47 -55.29
N VAL A 2 -6.85 -50.34 -55.04
CA VAL A 2 -6.48 -48.99 -55.52
C VAL A 2 -6.47 -48.91 -57.04
N GLY A 3 -7.44 -48.15 -57.56
CA GLY A 3 -7.50 -47.75 -58.97
C GLY A 3 -8.92 -47.42 -59.39
N ASN A 4 -9.39 -46.20 -59.11
CA ASN A 4 -10.44 -45.59 -59.93
C ASN A 4 -10.34 -44.07 -59.87
N ILE A 5 -9.98 -43.52 -61.03
CA ILE A 5 -9.99 -42.12 -61.40
C ILE A 5 -11.44 -41.74 -61.73
N LYS A 6 -11.96 -40.65 -61.16
CA LYS A 6 -13.02 -39.86 -61.78
C LYS A 6 -12.78 -38.38 -61.53
N GLU A 7 -12.79 -37.67 -62.66
CA GLU A 7 -12.71 -36.23 -62.80
C GLU A 7 -14.03 -35.52 -62.45
N ASN A 8 -13.89 -34.20 -62.36
CA ASN A 8 -14.85 -33.13 -62.68
C ASN A 8 -15.79 -32.63 -61.59
N GLY A 9 -15.62 -31.33 -61.29
CA GLY A 9 -16.56 -30.53 -60.53
C GLY A 9 -16.08 -29.11 -60.23
N ILE A 10 -15.58 -28.37 -61.23
CA ILE A 10 -15.39 -26.91 -61.11
C ILE A 10 -16.78 -26.27 -60.98
N ARG A 11 -17.03 -25.56 -59.87
CA ARG A 11 -18.13 -24.59 -59.75
C ARG A 11 -17.58 -23.25 -59.29
N ASN A 12 -17.68 -22.29 -60.20
CA ASN A 12 -17.52 -20.86 -59.97
C ASN A 12 -18.52 -20.37 -58.90
N GLY A 13 -18.03 -19.49 -58.02
CA GLY A 13 -18.89 -18.77 -57.07
C GLY A 13 -18.11 -18.00 -56.01
N ASP A 14 -17.00 -17.34 -56.38
CA ASP A 14 -16.33 -16.39 -55.48
C ASP A 14 -17.17 -15.12 -55.35
N HIS A 15 -18.14 -15.18 -54.44
CA HIS A 15 -18.71 -13.99 -53.85
C HIS A 15 -17.67 -13.38 -52.91
N LEU A 16 -17.19 -12.19 -53.28
CA LEU A 16 -16.61 -11.20 -52.38
C LEU A 16 -17.43 -11.17 -51.08
N LYS A 17 -16.92 -11.82 -50.04
CA LYS A 17 -17.25 -11.46 -48.66
C LYS A 17 -16.16 -10.52 -48.21
N VAL A 18 -16.49 -9.23 -48.28
CA VAL A 18 -15.82 -8.15 -47.56
C VAL A 18 -15.71 -8.61 -46.10
N ALA A 19 -14.51 -9.03 -45.71
CA ALA A 19 -14.18 -9.32 -44.34
C ALA A 19 -14.30 -8.01 -43.57
N LYS A 20 -15.30 -7.92 -42.68
CA LYS A 20 -15.37 -6.87 -41.68
C LYS A 20 -14.12 -6.96 -40.83
N ASP A 21 -13.40 -5.85 -40.78
CA ASP A 21 -12.09 -5.65 -40.17
C ASP A 21 -11.95 -6.37 -38.84
N SER A 22 -11.19 -7.45 -38.87
CA SER A 22 -10.50 -8.01 -37.73
C SER A 22 -9.57 -6.92 -37.18
N HIS A 23 -9.75 -6.53 -35.91
CA HIS A 23 -8.75 -5.79 -35.14
C HIS A 23 -7.42 -6.56 -35.20
N LEU A 24 -6.57 -6.14 -36.13
CA LEU A 24 -5.16 -6.46 -36.18
C LEU A 24 -4.49 -5.83 -34.95
N PRO A 25 -3.45 -6.46 -34.38
CA PRO A 25 -2.72 -5.90 -33.26
C PRO A 25 -2.08 -4.58 -33.69
N SER A 26 -2.36 -3.49 -32.98
CA SER A 26 -1.84 -2.17 -33.28
C SER A 26 -0.30 -2.18 -33.31
N GLU A 27 0.28 -1.95 -34.48
CA GLU A 27 1.66 -1.53 -34.67
C GLU A 27 1.89 -0.08 -34.16
N SER A 28 1.38 0.28 -32.98
CA SER A 28 1.76 1.50 -32.28
C SER A 28 2.97 1.21 -31.39
N ARG A 29 4.12 0.92 -31.98
CA ARG A 29 5.39 1.14 -31.27
C ARG A 29 5.47 2.63 -31.02
N HIS A 30 5.10 3.08 -29.82
CA HIS A 30 5.22 4.48 -29.44
C HIS A 30 6.63 4.96 -29.79
N LYS A 31 6.72 5.98 -30.64
CA LYS A 31 8.00 6.57 -31.02
C LYS A 31 8.49 7.38 -29.82
N PHE A 32 9.45 6.83 -29.10
CA PHE A 32 10.17 7.57 -28.08
C PHE A 32 11.16 8.51 -28.77
N THR A 33 11.22 9.76 -28.32
CA THR A 33 12.24 10.72 -28.73
C THR A 33 13.02 11.17 -27.50
N GLY A 34 14.35 11.09 -27.55
CA GLY A 34 15.18 11.61 -26.47
C GLY A 34 15.12 13.14 -26.44
N ALA A 35 14.98 13.72 -25.25
CA ALA A 35 15.01 15.16 -25.06
C ALA A 35 15.60 15.52 -23.69
N TRP A 36 15.83 16.82 -23.50
CA TRP A 36 16.29 17.41 -22.25
C TRP A 36 15.23 18.40 -21.79
N LEU A 37 14.73 18.22 -20.57
CA LEU A 37 13.71 19.09 -19.99
C LEU A 37 14.18 19.66 -18.65
N PRO A 38 13.81 20.90 -18.30
CA PRO A 38 13.89 21.37 -16.92
C PRO A 38 13.11 20.43 -16.00
N PHE A 39 13.72 20.01 -14.88
CA PHE A 39 13.11 19.04 -13.97
C PHE A 39 11.77 19.53 -13.40
N GLU A 40 11.71 20.83 -13.15
CA GLU A 40 10.60 21.57 -12.58
C GLU A 40 9.43 21.68 -13.58
N SER A 41 9.69 21.51 -14.88
CA SER A 41 8.64 21.53 -15.92
C SER A 41 7.85 20.22 -16.04
N ILE A 42 8.29 19.16 -15.35
CA ILE A 42 7.69 17.82 -15.42
C ILE A 42 6.71 17.65 -14.25
N SER A 43 5.43 17.61 -14.59
CA SER A 43 4.36 17.37 -13.63
C SER A 43 4.21 15.87 -13.32
N ARG A 44 3.85 15.57 -12.07
CA ARG A 44 3.51 14.21 -11.62
C ARG A 44 2.02 14.11 -11.33
N LEU A 45 1.44 12.99 -11.74
CA LEU A 45 0.08 12.59 -11.41
C LEU A 45 0.12 11.27 -10.63
N GLU A 46 -1.03 10.78 -10.16
CA GLU A 46 -1.12 9.49 -9.48
C GLU A 46 -0.63 8.36 -10.38
N GLN A 47 0.19 7.50 -9.78
CA GLN A 47 0.71 6.30 -10.41
C GLN A 47 0.29 5.06 -9.60
N PRO A 48 0.28 3.87 -10.24
CA PRO A 48 -0.07 2.61 -9.56
C PRO A 48 0.76 2.32 -8.32
N ARG A 49 2.04 2.67 -8.36
CA ARG A 49 2.97 2.48 -7.26
C ARG A 49 3.03 3.74 -6.42
N ARG A 50 2.71 3.62 -5.13
CA ARG A 50 2.78 4.73 -4.17
C ARG A 50 3.98 4.62 -3.24
N THR A 51 4.40 3.40 -2.95
CA THR A 51 5.50 3.13 -2.02
C THR A 51 6.82 2.88 -2.77
N PHE A 52 7.86 3.63 -2.39
CA PHE A 52 9.19 3.54 -2.98
C PHE A 52 10.24 3.41 -1.89
N GLU A 53 11.04 2.35 -1.97
CA GLU A 53 12.16 2.09 -1.08
C GLU A 53 13.49 2.46 -1.75
N GLU A 54 14.49 2.75 -0.91
CA GLU A 54 15.88 3.00 -1.33
C GLU A 54 15.99 4.13 -2.38
N ILE A 55 15.35 5.28 -2.12
CA ILE A 55 15.52 6.49 -2.95
C ILE A 55 16.93 7.09 -2.77
N PRO A 56 17.47 7.27 -1.54
CA PRO A 56 18.81 7.85 -1.35
C PRO A 56 19.90 7.04 -2.05
N SER A 57 19.96 5.73 -1.81
CA SER A 57 20.93 4.86 -2.49
C SER A 57 20.83 4.88 -4.02
N LEU A 58 19.62 5.07 -4.57
CA LEU A 58 19.45 5.26 -6.01
C LEU A 58 19.97 6.62 -6.48
N ALA A 59 19.79 7.68 -5.69
CA ALA A 59 20.32 9.02 -5.98
C ALA A 59 21.86 8.97 -6.05
N ASP A 60 22.52 8.37 -5.07
CA ASP A 60 23.98 8.21 -5.07
C ASP A 60 24.46 7.39 -6.27
N SER A 61 23.78 6.29 -6.58
CA SER A 61 24.08 5.49 -7.77
C SER A 61 23.91 6.29 -9.06
N ILE A 62 22.92 7.18 -9.15
CA ILE A 62 22.71 8.05 -10.31
C ILE A 62 23.84 9.08 -10.39
N ALA A 63 24.28 9.67 -9.28
CA ALA A 63 25.39 10.63 -9.27
C ALA A 63 26.70 10.01 -9.82
N VAL A 64 26.98 8.75 -9.47
CA VAL A 64 28.21 8.06 -9.90
C VAL A 64 28.12 7.51 -11.33
N HIS A 65 27.01 6.88 -11.70
CA HIS A 65 26.89 6.11 -12.95
C HIS A 65 26.02 6.78 -14.01
N GLY A 66 25.34 7.86 -13.66
CA GLY A 66 24.31 8.49 -14.46
C GLY A 66 23.01 7.70 -14.55
N VAL A 67 22.06 8.29 -15.28
CA VAL A 67 20.72 7.72 -15.45
C VAL A 67 20.74 6.70 -16.58
N ALA A 68 20.97 5.42 -16.27
CA ALA A 68 21.04 4.35 -17.28
C ALA A 68 19.78 4.20 -18.15
N ASN A 69 18.60 4.53 -17.59
CA ASN A 69 17.33 4.53 -18.31
C ASN A 69 16.59 5.84 -18.01
N PRO A 70 16.49 6.76 -18.97
CA PRO A 70 15.80 8.03 -18.78
C PRO A 70 14.32 7.84 -18.38
N ILE A 71 13.76 8.82 -17.68
CA ILE A 71 12.33 8.83 -17.32
C ILE A 71 11.47 9.04 -18.58
N THR A 72 10.27 8.46 -18.59
CA THR A 72 9.35 8.59 -19.73
C THR A 72 8.31 9.65 -19.44
N VAL A 73 8.16 10.62 -20.33
CA VAL A 73 7.33 11.80 -20.16
C VAL A 73 6.39 11.96 -21.37
N ALA A 74 5.11 12.19 -21.11
CA ALA A 74 4.15 12.59 -22.13
C ALA A 74 4.34 14.08 -22.43
N GLN A 75 4.42 14.44 -23.72
CA GLN A 75 4.32 15.83 -24.15
C GLN A 75 2.95 16.04 -24.81
N LEU A 76 2.12 16.88 -24.20
CA LEU A 76 0.73 17.09 -24.60
C LEU A 76 0.48 18.56 -24.96
N SER A 77 -0.37 18.79 -25.97
CA SER A 77 -1.02 20.09 -26.16
C SER A 77 -2.07 20.33 -25.06
N GLU A 78 -2.58 21.55 -24.96
CA GLU A 78 -3.63 21.90 -24.01
C GLU A 78 -4.90 21.03 -24.16
N GLU A 79 -5.38 20.84 -25.39
CA GLU A 79 -6.53 19.98 -25.66
C GLU A 79 -6.25 18.50 -25.32
N ALA A 80 -5.05 18.00 -25.65
CA ALA A 80 -4.66 16.64 -25.34
C ALA A 80 -4.50 16.42 -23.84
N CYS A 81 -3.98 17.41 -23.12
CA CYS A 81 -3.85 17.41 -21.67
C CYS A 81 -5.22 17.35 -20.99
N ALA A 82 -6.19 18.16 -21.44
CA ALA A 82 -7.55 18.11 -20.91
C ALA A 82 -8.20 16.72 -21.04
N ARG A 83 -8.07 16.09 -22.22
CA ARG A 83 -8.54 14.70 -22.43
C ARG A 83 -7.77 13.69 -21.59
N TYR A 84 -6.47 13.91 -21.42
CA TYR A 84 -5.63 13.04 -20.60
C TYR A 84 -6.07 13.08 -19.13
N LEU A 85 -6.25 14.28 -18.57
CA LEU A 85 -6.68 14.47 -17.19
C LEU A 85 -8.09 13.93 -16.92
N ASP A 86 -9.03 14.03 -17.87
CA ASP A 86 -10.37 13.44 -17.71
C ASP A 86 -10.29 11.93 -17.46
N VAL A 87 -9.44 11.21 -18.20
CA VAL A 87 -9.24 9.76 -18.00
C VAL A 87 -8.53 9.48 -16.67
N ILE A 88 -7.46 10.20 -16.35
CA ILE A 88 -6.73 10.02 -15.08
C ILE A 88 -7.66 10.26 -13.88
N ASN A 89 -8.44 11.34 -13.91
CA ASN A 89 -9.40 11.68 -12.85
C ASN A 89 -10.48 10.62 -12.68
N LYS A 90 -10.97 10.02 -13.77
CA LYS A 90 -11.93 8.90 -13.72
C LYS A 90 -11.31 7.63 -13.13
N VAL A 91 -10.09 7.28 -13.53
CA VAL A 91 -9.41 6.07 -13.07
C VAL A 91 -9.00 6.17 -11.60
N TRP A 92 -8.50 7.33 -11.16
CA TRP A 92 -7.98 7.50 -9.80
C TRP A 92 -8.96 8.14 -8.82
N GLY A 93 -10.10 8.63 -9.29
CA GLY A 93 -11.05 9.39 -8.46
C GLY A 93 -10.50 10.75 -8.02
N THR A 94 -9.66 11.37 -8.84
CA THR A 94 -8.99 12.65 -8.56
C THR A 94 -9.66 13.82 -9.30
N VAL A 95 -9.20 15.04 -9.06
CA VAL A 95 -9.80 16.28 -9.62
C VAL A 95 -8.76 17.24 -10.21
N HIS A 96 -7.70 16.69 -10.81
CA HIS A 96 -6.63 17.50 -11.40
C HIS A 96 -7.14 18.43 -12.49
N ALA A 97 -6.70 19.69 -12.46
CA ALA A 97 -6.91 20.64 -13.54
C ALA A 97 -5.60 20.94 -14.27
N SER A 98 -5.69 21.35 -15.54
CA SER A 98 -4.51 21.80 -16.31
C SER A 98 -3.84 23.03 -15.71
N ALA A 99 -4.56 23.81 -14.89
CA ALA A 99 -4.03 24.95 -14.17
C ALA A 99 -3.05 24.55 -13.05
N ASP A 100 -3.15 23.31 -12.56
CA ASP A 100 -2.29 22.78 -11.49
C ASP A 100 -0.99 22.17 -12.04
N LEU A 101 -0.83 22.15 -13.37
CA LEU A 101 0.31 21.54 -14.05
C LEU A 101 1.34 22.58 -14.51
N GLU A 102 2.59 22.19 -14.36
CA GLU A 102 3.73 22.93 -14.89
C GLU A 102 3.77 22.88 -16.40
N THR A 103 4.10 24.01 -17.02
CA THR A 103 4.04 24.15 -18.48
C THR A 103 5.27 24.80 -19.07
N LEU A 104 5.56 24.44 -20.30
CA LEU A 104 6.68 25.00 -21.06
C LEU A 104 6.17 25.48 -22.40
N THR A 105 6.49 26.73 -22.75
CA THR A 105 6.13 27.29 -24.06
C THR A 105 7.17 26.88 -25.09
N LEU A 106 6.80 25.97 -25.99
CA LEU A 106 7.61 25.53 -27.11
C LEU A 106 6.97 26.02 -28.40
N GLU A 107 7.76 26.66 -29.28
CA GLU A 107 7.28 27.10 -30.59
C GLU A 107 6.02 27.99 -30.55
N ARG A 108 5.89 28.80 -29.49
CA ARG A 108 4.71 29.66 -29.18
C ARG A 108 3.45 28.92 -28.75
N GLU A 109 3.54 27.62 -28.50
CA GLU A 109 2.44 26.82 -27.95
C GLU A 109 2.75 26.37 -26.53
N LYS A 110 1.72 26.36 -25.67
CA LYS A 110 1.80 25.82 -24.33
C LYS A 110 1.82 24.29 -24.40
N LYS A 111 2.88 23.67 -23.89
CA LYS A 111 3.03 22.22 -23.78
C LYS A 111 3.06 21.78 -22.32
N PHE A 112 2.45 20.63 -22.06
CA PHE A 112 2.39 20.00 -20.75
C PHE A 112 3.28 18.75 -20.78
N HIS A 113 4.13 18.60 -19.76
CA HIS A 113 5.02 17.46 -19.61
C HIS A 113 4.60 16.65 -18.39
N ILE A 114 4.07 15.45 -18.61
CA ILE A 114 3.54 14.60 -17.54
C ILE A 114 4.39 13.34 -17.42
N LEU A 115 4.86 13.04 -16.22
CA LEU A 115 5.62 11.82 -15.96
C LEU A 115 4.74 10.57 -16.14
N ILE A 116 5.09 9.73 -17.11
CA ILE A 116 4.43 8.44 -17.32
C ILE A 116 5.15 7.35 -16.55
N ALA A 117 6.47 7.26 -16.68
CA ALA A 117 7.25 6.10 -16.23
C ALA A 117 8.56 6.53 -15.57
N GLY A 118 9.01 5.79 -14.56
CA GLY A 118 10.25 6.08 -13.84
C GLY A 118 10.12 6.99 -12.62
N GLU A 119 8.98 6.99 -11.91
CA GLU A 119 8.75 7.75 -10.66
C GLU A 119 9.86 7.60 -9.62
N ARG A 120 10.41 6.38 -9.46
CA ARG A 120 11.54 6.14 -8.53
C ARG A 120 12.79 6.94 -8.94
N ARG A 121 13.09 7.02 -10.24
CA ARG A 121 14.23 7.79 -10.79
C ARG A 121 13.97 9.28 -10.70
N TYR A 122 12.75 9.72 -11.01
CA TYR A 122 12.34 11.12 -10.84
C TYR A 122 12.56 11.59 -9.40
N ARG A 123 12.12 10.81 -8.40
CA ARG A 123 12.35 11.11 -6.98
C ARG A 123 13.83 11.16 -6.60
N ALA A 124 14.63 10.23 -7.11
CA ALA A 124 16.07 10.21 -6.86
C ALA A 124 16.78 11.42 -7.47
N ILE A 125 16.39 11.83 -8.69
CA ILE A 125 16.93 13.05 -9.33
C ILE A 125 16.50 14.31 -8.56
N GLY A 126 15.25 14.38 -8.10
CA GLY A 126 14.79 15.46 -7.23
C GLY A 126 15.61 15.55 -5.94
N LEU A 127 15.89 14.40 -5.31
CA LEU A 127 16.76 14.34 -4.13
C LEU A 127 18.17 14.86 -4.42
N LEU A 128 18.78 14.51 -5.56
CA LEU A 128 20.08 15.04 -5.96
C LEU A 128 20.07 16.55 -6.18
N LYS A 129 18.98 17.10 -6.72
CA LYS A 129 18.83 18.54 -6.95
C LYS A 129 18.57 19.32 -5.65
N GLU A 130 17.81 18.74 -4.72
CA GLU A 130 17.42 19.41 -3.47
C GLU A 130 18.47 19.25 -2.35
N GLN A 131 19.06 18.06 -2.23
CA GLN A 131 19.90 17.68 -1.08
C GLN A 131 21.30 17.22 -1.48
N GLY A 132 21.57 16.97 -2.76
CA GLY A 132 22.83 16.38 -3.22
C GLY A 132 23.01 14.90 -2.85
N CYS A 133 24.03 14.27 -3.42
CA CYS A 133 24.50 12.93 -3.05
C CYS A 133 25.33 12.99 -1.75
N GLU A 134 25.61 11.83 -1.16
CA GLU A 134 26.40 11.72 0.07
C GLU A 134 27.76 12.43 -0.02
N ASP A 135 28.47 12.28 -1.14
CA ASP A 135 29.78 12.90 -1.36
C ASP A 135 29.67 14.45 -1.42
N CYS A 136 28.72 14.98 -2.18
CA CYS A 136 28.53 16.43 -2.30
C CYS A 136 27.98 17.08 -1.03
N GLN A 137 27.26 16.33 -0.19
CA GLN A 137 26.86 16.79 1.13
C GLN A 137 28.06 16.96 2.05
N ALA A 138 29.00 16.00 2.03
CA ALA A 138 30.22 16.07 2.82
C ALA A 138 31.14 17.24 2.40
N GLU A 139 31.10 17.62 1.14
CA GLU A 139 31.89 18.73 0.57
C GLU A 139 31.18 20.10 0.60
N GLU A 140 29.99 20.21 1.21
CA GLU A 140 29.18 21.45 1.29
C GLU A 140 28.82 22.07 -0.09
N ILE A 141 28.71 21.24 -1.14
CA ILE A 141 28.34 21.67 -2.52
C ILE A 141 27.01 21.08 -3.00
N ALA A 142 26.18 20.61 -2.07
CA ALA A 142 24.90 19.94 -2.33
C ALA A 142 23.98 20.70 -3.30
N GLU A 143 23.92 22.04 -3.20
CA GLU A 143 23.04 22.89 -4.02
C GLU A 143 23.34 22.83 -5.53
N THR A 144 24.57 22.48 -5.91
CA THR A 144 25.00 22.35 -7.32
C THR A 144 25.33 20.92 -7.70
N CYS A 145 25.03 19.95 -6.83
CA CYS A 145 25.37 18.54 -7.00
C CYS A 145 24.99 18.01 -8.38
N TYR A 146 23.73 18.19 -8.81
CA TYR A 146 23.28 17.69 -10.10
C TYR A 146 24.06 18.30 -11.27
N GLU A 147 24.25 19.62 -11.27
CA GLU A 147 24.99 20.31 -12.34
C GLU A 147 26.46 19.91 -12.37
N ASN A 148 27.08 19.68 -11.21
CA ASN A 148 28.47 19.23 -11.10
C ASN A 148 28.66 17.82 -11.67
N HIS A 149 27.72 16.91 -11.42
CA HIS A 149 27.79 15.55 -11.95
C HIS A 149 27.44 15.45 -13.43
N PHE A 150 26.50 16.25 -13.93
CA PHE A 150 25.93 16.11 -15.28
C PHE A 150 26.31 17.23 -16.26
N GLY A 151 26.94 18.29 -15.79
CA GLY A 151 27.35 19.46 -16.59
C GLY A 151 26.19 20.28 -17.15
N ARG A 152 24.97 20.11 -16.61
CA ARG A 152 23.74 20.79 -17.02
C ARG A 152 22.64 20.69 -15.95
N SER A 153 21.65 21.57 -16.06
CA SER A 153 20.52 21.62 -15.13
C SER A 153 19.31 20.80 -15.59
N GLU A 154 19.21 20.48 -16.89
CA GLU A 154 18.12 19.67 -17.46
C GLU A 154 18.31 18.17 -17.23
N VAL A 155 17.19 17.45 -17.25
CA VAL A 155 17.13 15.99 -17.10
C VAL A 155 16.88 15.33 -18.44
N GLU A 156 17.56 14.21 -18.68
CA GLU A 156 17.31 13.40 -19.87
C GLU A 156 15.97 12.68 -19.74
N VAL A 157 15.14 12.77 -20.79
CA VAL A 157 13.81 12.16 -20.84
C VAL A 157 13.57 11.42 -22.15
N ARG A 158 12.71 10.39 -22.10
CA ARG A 158 12.06 9.78 -23.26
C ARG A 158 10.69 10.41 -23.46
N LEU A 159 10.56 11.26 -24.46
CA LEU A 159 9.30 11.91 -24.81
C LEU A 159 8.38 10.98 -25.60
N MET A 160 7.11 11.01 -25.22
CA MET A 160 5.99 10.45 -25.96
C MET A 160 5.06 11.60 -26.36
N VAL A 161 5.09 11.97 -27.63
CA VAL A 161 4.30 13.09 -28.14
C VAL A 161 2.86 12.65 -28.36
N ASN A 162 1.90 13.39 -27.79
CA ASN A 162 0.45 13.17 -27.94
C ASN A 162 -0.02 11.73 -27.63
N VAL A 163 0.61 11.09 -26.66
CA VAL A 163 0.19 9.77 -26.15
C VAL A 163 -1.19 9.86 -25.47
N SER A 164 -2.04 8.87 -25.68
CA SER A 164 -3.33 8.80 -25.00
C SER A 164 -3.15 8.42 -23.51
N ALA A 165 -4.10 8.79 -22.66
CA ALA A 165 -4.05 8.39 -21.26
C ALA A 165 -4.06 6.86 -21.07
N ARG A 166 -4.81 6.13 -21.91
CA ARG A 166 -4.85 4.66 -21.88
C ARG A 166 -3.50 4.05 -22.22
N ASP A 167 -2.87 4.51 -23.30
CA ASP A 167 -1.53 4.03 -23.68
C ASP A 167 -0.50 4.31 -22.57
N ALA A 168 -0.62 5.46 -21.90
CA ALA A 168 0.23 5.81 -20.78
C ALA A 168 -0.01 4.89 -19.55
N LEU A 169 -1.26 4.57 -19.23
CA LEU A 169 -1.62 3.64 -18.14
C LEU A 169 -1.18 2.20 -18.44
N ASP A 170 -1.31 1.76 -19.69
CA ASP A 170 -0.83 0.45 -20.16
C ASP A 170 0.70 0.38 -20.03
N LEU A 171 1.41 1.44 -20.43
CA LEU A 171 2.87 1.54 -20.27
C LEU A 171 3.28 1.53 -18.80
N GLN A 172 2.57 2.25 -17.92
CA GLN A 172 2.79 2.23 -16.47
C GLN A 172 2.64 0.83 -15.89
N SER A 173 1.57 0.12 -16.28
CA SER A 173 1.34 -1.28 -15.87
C SER A 173 2.49 -2.20 -16.30
N ALA A 174 2.99 -2.00 -17.53
CA ALA A 174 4.08 -2.77 -18.11
C ALA A 174 5.48 -2.42 -17.52
N GLU A 175 5.70 -1.21 -16.99
CA GLU A 175 6.96 -0.92 -16.28
C GLU A 175 7.02 -1.66 -14.93
N ASN A 176 5.87 -1.75 -14.26
CA ASN A 176 5.74 -2.32 -12.92
C ASN A 176 5.92 -3.85 -12.85
N ILE A 177 6.12 -4.54 -13.98
CA ILE A 177 6.37 -6.00 -14.02
C ILE A 177 7.72 -6.36 -13.41
N HIS A 178 8.74 -5.53 -13.67
CA HIS A 178 10.14 -5.87 -13.38
C HIS A 178 10.54 -5.61 -11.93
N LYS A 179 10.04 -4.54 -11.29
CA LYS A 179 10.20 -4.29 -9.85
C LYS A 179 8.82 -4.33 -9.20
N ARG A 180 8.51 -5.44 -8.52
CA ARG A 180 7.18 -5.73 -7.96
C ARG A 180 6.65 -4.55 -7.14
N VAL A 181 5.53 -4.00 -7.61
CA VAL A 181 4.63 -3.16 -6.82
C VAL A 181 4.02 -4.02 -5.71
N PRO A 182 3.76 -3.48 -4.51
CA PRO A 182 3.01 -4.22 -3.49
C PRO A 182 1.72 -4.79 -4.11
N PRO A 183 1.40 -6.08 -3.92
CA PRO A 183 0.29 -6.72 -4.63
C PRO A 183 -1.07 -6.05 -4.44
N HIS A 184 -1.31 -5.42 -3.29
CA HIS A 184 -2.55 -4.70 -3.01
C HIS A 184 -2.65 -3.35 -3.75
N GLU A 185 -1.51 -2.68 -4.01
CA GLU A 185 -1.46 -1.47 -4.83
C GLU A 185 -1.72 -1.81 -6.31
N ASP A 186 -1.05 -2.85 -6.83
CA ASP A 186 -1.26 -3.34 -8.21
C ASP A 186 -2.72 -3.81 -8.40
N ALA A 187 -3.27 -4.56 -7.44
CA ALA A 187 -4.66 -4.99 -7.47
C ALA A 187 -5.64 -3.82 -7.53
N ARG A 188 -5.42 -2.77 -6.73
CA ARG A 188 -6.26 -1.57 -6.73
C ARG A 188 -6.22 -0.88 -8.09
N PHE A 189 -5.04 -0.66 -8.64
CA PHE A 189 -4.88 -0.07 -9.96
C PHE A 189 -5.62 -0.88 -11.04
N LEU A 190 -5.39 -2.20 -11.10
CA LEU A 190 -6.01 -3.07 -12.09
C LEU A 190 -7.54 -3.09 -11.96
N TYR A 191 -8.07 -3.03 -10.74
CA TYR A 191 -9.50 -2.97 -10.49
C TYR A 191 -10.14 -1.67 -11.00
N GLU A 192 -9.61 -0.51 -10.58
CA GLU A 192 -10.18 0.79 -11.00
C GLU A 192 -10.03 0.98 -12.51
N TYR A 193 -8.88 0.60 -13.08
CA TYR A 193 -8.67 0.71 -14.52
C TYR A 193 -9.56 -0.24 -15.32
N TYR A 194 -9.76 -1.49 -14.85
CA TYR A 194 -10.70 -2.41 -15.48
C TYR A 194 -12.13 -1.89 -15.45
N ARG A 195 -12.56 -1.31 -14.31
CA ARG A 195 -13.89 -0.68 -14.20
C ARG A 195 -14.08 0.45 -15.19
N PHE A 196 -13.12 1.37 -15.25
CA PHE A 196 -13.13 2.45 -16.23
C PHE A 196 -13.23 1.94 -17.67
N VAL A 197 -12.39 0.96 -18.05
CA VAL A 197 -12.43 0.39 -19.41
C VAL A 197 -13.77 -0.31 -19.66
N LYS A 198 -14.33 -0.99 -18.67
CA LYS A 198 -15.61 -1.69 -18.81
C LYS A 198 -16.80 -0.74 -18.93
N GLU A 199 -16.73 0.42 -18.28
CA GLU A 199 -17.74 1.48 -18.37
C GLU A 199 -17.69 2.18 -19.73
N ASP A 200 -16.50 2.44 -20.27
CA ASP A 200 -16.33 3.07 -21.59
C ASP A 200 -16.54 2.08 -22.75
N GLU A 201 -16.12 0.84 -22.57
CA GLU A 201 -16.24 -0.26 -23.53
C GLU A 201 -16.95 -1.47 -22.89
N PRO A 202 -18.30 -1.50 -22.88
CA PRO A 202 -19.07 -2.58 -22.26
C PRO A 202 -18.78 -3.98 -22.79
N GLU A 203 -18.31 -4.10 -24.04
CA GLU A 203 -17.93 -5.36 -24.67
C GLU A 203 -16.50 -5.84 -24.30
N CYS A 204 -15.74 -5.04 -23.55
CA CYS A 204 -14.39 -5.41 -23.14
C CYS A 204 -14.40 -6.70 -22.30
N THR A 205 -13.70 -7.72 -22.80
CA THR A 205 -13.54 -9.00 -22.10
C THR A 205 -12.37 -8.93 -21.13
N LEU A 206 -12.42 -9.72 -20.05
CA LEU A 206 -11.30 -9.83 -19.10
C LEU A 206 -9.98 -10.18 -19.82
N ARG A 207 -10.06 -11.04 -20.85
CA ARG A 207 -8.95 -11.42 -21.71
C ARG A 207 -8.41 -10.27 -22.55
N GLY A 208 -9.30 -9.46 -23.13
CA GLY A 208 -8.94 -8.27 -23.90
C GLY A 208 -8.16 -7.28 -23.03
N PHE A 209 -8.72 -6.94 -21.87
CA PHE A 209 -8.06 -6.06 -20.91
C PHE A 209 -6.71 -6.60 -20.44
N ALA A 210 -6.65 -7.87 -20.01
CA ALA A 210 -5.42 -8.50 -19.51
C ALA A 210 -4.26 -8.41 -20.50
N ARG A 211 -4.53 -8.56 -21.81
CA ARG A 211 -3.53 -8.39 -22.87
C ARG A 211 -3.00 -6.97 -22.96
N GLY A 212 -3.87 -5.96 -22.86
CA GLY A 212 -3.47 -4.54 -22.91
C GLY A 212 -2.51 -4.17 -21.77
N VAL A 213 -2.85 -4.57 -20.55
CA VAL A 213 -2.03 -4.28 -19.36
C VAL A 213 -0.86 -5.25 -19.13
N SER A 214 -0.61 -6.17 -20.08
CA SER A 214 0.45 -7.18 -20.00
C SER A 214 0.39 -8.02 -18.71
N ARG A 215 -0.81 -8.49 -18.35
CA ARG A 215 -1.08 -9.34 -17.17
C ARG A 215 -1.81 -10.63 -17.58
N GLY A 216 -1.78 -11.62 -16.70
CA GLY A 216 -2.61 -12.83 -16.86
C GLY A 216 -4.06 -12.57 -16.47
N GLU A 217 -5.02 -13.24 -17.13
CA GLU A 217 -6.45 -13.14 -16.79
C GLU A 217 -6.73 -13.50 -15.32
N GLU A 218 -5.99 -14.47 -14.77
CA GLU A 218 -6.11 -14.87 -13.37
C GLU A 218 -5.68 -13.73 -12.42
N GLN A 219 -4.63 -12.99 -12.77
CA GLN A 219 -4.17 -11.85 -11.97
C GLN A 219 -5.21 -10.73 -11.93
N ILE A 220 -5.83 -10.42 -13.07
CA ILE A 220 -6.93 -9.44 -13.13
C ILE A 220 -8.12 -9.91 -12.29
N ARG A 221 -8.47 -11.20 -12.41
CA ARG A 221 -9.57 -11.78 -11.64
C ARG A 221 -9.32 -11.71 -10.14
N ASP A 222 -8.11 -12.03 -9.70
CA ASP A 222 -7.72 -11.96 -8.30
C ASP A 222 -7.65 -10.51 -7.79
N ALA A 223 -7.19 -9.58 -8.61
CA ALA A 223 -7.22 -8.14 -8.29
C ALA A 223 -8.64 -7.64 -8.04
N ILE A 224 -9.59 -8.00 -8.91
CA ILE A 224 -11.01 -7.68 -8.75
C ILE A 224 -11.55 -8.31 -7.47
N ARG A 225 -11.32 -9.61 -7.26
CA ARG A 225 -11.76 -10.33 -6.06
C ARG A 225 -11.24 -9.71 -4.77
N PHE A 226 -9.98 -9.26 -4.77
CA PHE A 226 -9.39 -8.60 -3.63
C PHE A 226 -10.06 -7.26 -3.34
N CYS A 227 -10.28 -6.43 -4.37
CA CYS A 227 -10.88 -5.10 -4.20
C CYS A 227 -12.37 -5.14 -3.82
N GLU A 228 -13.06 -6.25 -4.11
CA GLU A 228 -14.45 -6.52 -3.68
C GLU A 228 -14.55 -7.00 -2.22
N LEU A 229 -13.45 -7.37 -1.56
CA LEU A 229 -13.48 -7.78 -0.15
C LEU A 229 -13.84 -6.60 0.77
N PRO A 230 -14.40 -6.86 1.96
CA PRO A 230 -14.56 -5.83 2.98
C PRO A 230 -13.24 -5.14 3.36
N GLU A 231 -13.33 -3.85 3.71
CA GLU A 231 -12.17 -2.99 3.99
C GLU A 231 -11.22 -3.57 5.05
N ASN A 232 -11.76 -4.20 6.10
CA ASN A 232 -10.94 -4.79 7.16
C ASN A 232 -10.01 -5.90 6.66
N VAL A 233 -10.45 -6.69 5.66
CA VAL A 233 -9.60 -7.73 5.03
C VAL A 233 -8.54 -7.07 4.16
N GLN A 234 -8.92 -6.04 3.39
CA GLN A 234 -7.98 -5.29 2.56
C GLN A 234 -6.90 -4.60 3.42
N ASP A 235 -7.29 -3.98 4.53
CA ASP A 235 -6.39 -3.30 5.45
C ASP A 235 -5.44 -4.27 6.15
N SER A 236 -5.90 -5.49 6.46
CA SER A 236 -5.03 -6.54 6.98
C SER A 236 -3.89 -6.91 6.02
N VAL A 237 -4.12 -6.82 4.70
CA VAL A 237 -3.05 -7.00 3.68
C VAL A 237 -2.14 -5.77 3.62
N LYS A 238 -2.72 -4.55 3.60
CA LYS A 238 -1.94 -3.29 3.57
C LYS A 238 -0.99 -3.19 4.76
N LEU A 239 -1.45 -3.58 5.95
CA LEU A 239 -0.69 -3.60 7.21
C LEU A 239 0.25 -4.81 7.34
N GLY A 240 0.33 -5.67 6.31
CA GLY A 240 1.18 -6.86 6.31
C GLY A 240 0.83 -7.88 7.41
N GLN A 241 -0.43 -7.90 7.88
CA GLN A 241 -0.90 -8.87 8.88
C GLN A 241 -1.19 -10.22 8.22
N ILE A 242 -1.70 -10.21 6.98
CA ILE A 242 -1.87 -11.38 6.13
C ILE A 242 -1.27 -11.10 4.74
N SER A 243 -0.87 -12.15 4.03
CA SER A 243 -0.39 -12.00 2.65
C SER A 243 -1.56 -11.83 1.67
N TYR A 244 -1.30 -11.20 0.52
CA TYR A 244 -2.28 -11.05 -0.56
C TYR A 244 -2.88 -12.41 -0.98
N GLY A 245 -2.06 -13.45 -1.09
CA GLY A 245 -2.53 -14.80 -1.45
C GLY A 245 -3.52 -15.41 -0.45
N ILE A 246 -3.38 -15.09 0.84
CA ILE A 246 -4.34 -15.47 1.88
C ILE A 246 -5.66 -14.73 1.67
N ALA A 247 -5.61 -13.41 1.42
CA ALA A 247 -6.81 -12.64 1.12
C ALA A 247 -7.54 -13.15 -0.12
N ILE A 248 -6.83 -13.60 -1.16
CA ILE A 248 -7.45 -14.27 -2.31
C ILE A 248 -8.21 -15.53 -1.90
N GLN A 249 -7.69 -16.33 -0.94
CA GLN A 249 -8.47 -17.47 -0.44
C GLN A 249 -9.72 -17.02 0.33
N ILE A 250 -9.62 -15.97 1.15
CA ILE A 250 -10.78 -15.38 1.82
C ILE A 250 -11.81 -14.87 0.79
N SER A 251 -11.36 -14.30 -0.33
CA SER A 251 -12.26 -13.87 -1.41
C SER A 251 -13.01 -15.03 -2.07
N ARG A 252 -12.40 -16.23 -2.14
CA ARG A 252 -13.09 -17.43 -2.61
C ARG A 252 -14.25 -17.78 -1.69
N LEU A 253 -14.06 -17.63 -0.38
CA LEU A 253 -15.10 -17.85 0.62
C LEU A 253 -16.20 -16.79 0.52
N HIS A 254 -15.84 -15.50 0.44
CA HIS A 254 -16.78 -14.40 0.27
C HIS A 254 -17.66 -14.56 -0.98
N ARG A 255 -17.07 -14.98 -2.10
CA ARG A 255 -17.78 -15.18 -3.37
C ARG A 255 -18.41 -16.56 -3.52
N HIS A 256 -18.03 -17.56 -2.71
CA HIS A 256 -18.80 -18.80 -2.54
C HIS A 256 -20.04 -18.53 -1.68
N SER A 257 -20.89 -17.65 -2.20
CA SER A 257 -22.22 -17.46 -1.70
C SER A 257 -23.15 -18.15 -2.69
N ASN A 258 -23.62 -19.33 -2.34
CA ASN A 258 -24.96 -19.73 -2.78
C ASN A 258 -25.87 -18.53 -2.46
N PRO A 259 -26.70 -17.99 -3.37
CA PRO A 259 -27.46 -16.75 -3.14
C PRO A 259 -28.32 -16.76 -1.86
N ASN A 260 -28.56 -17.92 -1.27
CA ASN A 260 -29.31 -18.10 -0.03
C ASN A 260 -28.47 -18.12 1.26
N VAL A 261 -27.14 -18.14 1.20
CA VAL A 261 -26.28 -18.17 2.41
C VAL A 261 -25.02 -17.34 2.17
N ALA A 262 -25.14 -16.01 2.22
CA ALA A 262 -23.99 -15.12 2.22
C ALA A 262 -23.12 -15.37 3.47
N VAL A 263 -21.80 -15.28 3.31
CA VAL A 263 -20.86 -15.27 4.44
C VAL A 263 -21.05 -13.96 5.21
N SER A 264 -21.26 -14.03 6.53
CA SER A 264 -21.41 -12.83 7.34
C SER A 264 -20.09 -12.10 7.53
N LYS A 265 -20.14 -10.82 7.93
CA LYS A 265 -18.93 -10.05 8.21
C LYS A 265 -18.10 -10.68 9.33
N GLU A 266 -18.76 -11.14 10.38
CA GLU A 266 -18.14 -11.80 11.53
C GLU A 266 -17.39 -13.08 11.13
N GLU A 267 -17.93 -13.81 10.15
CA GLU A 267 -17.28 -14.99 9.61
C GLU A 267 -16.02 -14.67 8.81
N LEU A 268 -16.03 -13.59 8.02
CA LEU A 268 -14.82 -13.11 7.35
C LEU A 268 -13.77 -12.63 8.36
N ASP A 269 -14.19 -11.90 9.38
CA ASP A 269 -13.31 -11.44 10.47
C ASP A 269 -12.65 -12.62 11.18
N TRP A 270 -13.41 -13.68 11.45
CA TRP A 270 -12.88 -14.92 12.01
C TRP A 270 -11.78 -15.54 11.15
N TRP A 271 -11.98 -15.61 9.83
CA TRP A 271 -10.97 -16.16 8.91
C TRP A 271 -9.72 -15.29 8.83
N VAL A 272 -9.86 -13.96 8.93
CA VAL A 272 -8.72 -13.04 9.04
C VAL A 272 -7.96 -13.30 10.35
N ILE A 273 -8.65 -13.34 11.49
CA ILE A 273 -8.04 -13.59 12.80
C ILE A 273 -7.30 -14.93 12.78
N LYS A 274 -7.97 -15.99 12.31
CA LYS A 274 -7.39 -17.32 12.18
C LYS A 274 -6.16 -17.34 11.27
N ALA A 275 -6.20 -16.62 10.15
CA ALA A 275 -5.04 -16.47 9.28
C ALA A 275 -3.85 -15.81 10.00
N ILE A 276 -4.12 -14.76 10.77
CA ILE A 276 -3.08 -14.01 11.50
C ILE A 276 -2.52 -14.85 12.65
N THR A 277 -3.36 -15.46 13.48
CA THR A 277 -2.94 -16.24 14.65
C THR A 277 -2.22 -17.52 14.24
N GLY A 278 -2.76 -18.25 13.26
CA GLY A 278 -2.16 -19.50 12.78
C GLY A 278 -0.92 -19.33 11.88
N GLN A 279 -0.58 -18.10 11.48
CA GLN A 279 0.56 -17.79 10.59
C GLN A 279 0.62 -18.69 9.35
N TYR A 280 -0.54 -18.98 8.78
CA TYR A 280 -0.64 -19.97 7.71
C TYR A 280 0.13 -19.54 6.46
N LYS A 281 0.78 -20.52 5.82
CA LYS A 281 1.23 -20.35 4.44
C LYS A 281 0.02 -20.43 3.51
N VAL A 282 0.13 -19.79 2.35
CA VAL A 282 -0.96 -19.73 1.36
C VAL A 282 -1.50 -21.12 0.97
N PRO A 283 -0.66 -22.17 0.73
CA PRO A 283 -1.16 -23.50 0.40
C PRO A 283 -2.00 -24.13 1.52
N ASP A 284 -1.50 -24.06 2.76
CA ASP A 284 -2.17 -24.66 3.93
C ASP A 284 -3.51 -23.97 4.19
N PHE A 285 -3.54 -22.64 4.08
CA PHE A 285 -4.78 -21.88 4.23
C PHE A 285 -5.77 -22.14 3.08
N LYS A 286 -5.27 -22.37 1.86
CA LYS A 286 -6.10 -22.76 0.71
C LYS A 286 -6.79 -24.10 0.96
N GLU A 287 -6.09 -25.07 1.55
CA GLU A 287 -6.67 -26.37 1.92
C GLU A 287 -7.77 -26.20 2.98
N LEU A 288 -7.52 -25.41 4.03
CA LEU A 288 -8.50 -25.09 5.06
C LEU A 288 -9.78 -24.46 4.49
N ILE A 289 -9.63 -23.42 3.67
CA ILE A 289 -10.77 -22.74 3.04
C ILE A 289 -11.52 -23.70 2.09
N THR A 290 -10.80 -24.54 1.36
CA THR A 290 -11.43 -25.50 0.43
C THR A 290 -12.19 -26.59 1.18
N GLY A 291 -11.66 -27.09 2.30
CA GLY A 291 -12.37 -28.02 3.18
C GLY A 291 -13.65 -27.40 3.71
N TYR A 292 -13.56 -26.16 4.21
CA TYR A 292 -14.71 -25.45 4.75
C TYR A 292 -15.82 -25.19 3.71
N ILE A 293 -15.46 -24.76 2.50
CA ILE A 293 -16.43 -24.56 1.41
C ILE A 293 -17.16 -25.86 1.09
N LYS A 294 -16.43 -27.00 1.01
CA LYS A 294 -17.03 -28.31 0.74
C LYS A 294 -17.99 -28.76 1.85
N GLU A 295 -17.63 -28.55 3.12
CA GLU A 295 -18.49 -28.88 4.27
C GLU A 295 -19.82 -28.09 4.21
N ARG A 296 -19.72 -26.79 3.90
CA ARG A 296 -20.88 -25.91 3.76
C ARG A 296 -21.77 -26.29 2.57
N GLU A 297 -21.18 -26.67 1.44
CA GLU A 297 -21.92 -27.17 0.27
C GLU A 297 -22.62 -28.51 0.54
N GLY A 298 -22.08 -29.32 1.45
CA GLY A 298 -22.69 -30.57 1.93
C GLY A 298 -23.97 -30.41 2.77
N GLY A 299 -24.47 -29.18 2.96
CA GLY A 299 -25.69 -28.91 3.72
C GLY A 299 -25.50 -28.90 5.24
N GLN A 300 -24.25 -28.91 5.72
CA GLN A 300 -23.97 -28.65 7.12
C GLN A 300 -24.21 -27.16 7.43
N LYS A 301 -24.80 -26.89 8.59
CA LYS A 301 -25.07 -25.53 9.09
C LYS A 301 -23.79 -24.67 9.11
N SER A 302 -23.98 -23.35 9.03
CA SER A 302 -22.89 -22.35 9.16
C SER A 302 -21.99 -22.66 10.36
N MET A 303 -20.67 -22.45 10.23
CA MET A 303 -19.71 -22.68 11.33
C MET A 303 -20.18 -22.06 12.64
N PHE A 304 -20.79 -20.87 12.62
CA PHE A 304 -21.29 -20.17 13.80
C PHE A 304 -22.51 -20.84 14.47
N GLU A 305 -23.28 -21.61 13.71
CA GLU A 305 -24.42 -22.39 14.20
C GLU A 305 -23.99 -23.75 14.78
N ILE A 306 -22.82 -24.27 14.37
CA ILE A 306 -22.24 -25.54 14.86
C ILE A 306 -21.10 -25.30 15.87
N MET A 307 -20.56 -24.08 15.96
CA MET A 307 -19.43 -23.76 16.81
C MET A 307 -19.70 -24.22 18.23
N THR A 308 -18.92 -25.22 18.63
CA THR A 308 -18.92 -25.69 20.02
C THR A 308 -18.49 -24.55 20.92
N GLU A 309 -18.90 -24.59 22.18
CA GLU A 309 -18.50 -23.58 23.18
C GLU A 309 -16.96 -23.45 23.27
N SER A 310 -16.24 -24.56 23.04
CA SER A 310 -14.77 -24.58 22.90
C SER A 310 -14.26 -23.71 21.75
N GLN A 311 -14.88 -23.74 20.57
CA GLN A 311 -14.45 -22.96 19.40
C GLN A 311 -14.81 -21.48 19.53
N ARG A 312 -15.90 -21.14 20.22
CA ARG A 312 -16.23 -19.75 20.57
C ARG A 312 -15.22 -19.20 21.56
N ASN A 313 -14.84 -19.99 22.56
CA ASN A 313 -13.77 -19.63 23.49
C ASN A 313 -12.42 -19.49 22.78
N GLU A 314 -12.08 -20.36 21.82
CA GLU A 314 -10.89 -20.19 20.98
C GLU A 314 -10.96 -18.91 20.14
N PHE A 315 -12.12 -18.52 19.62
CA PHE A 315 -12.28 -17.26 18.89
C PHE A 315 -12.12 -16.04 19.80
N GLU A 316 -12.77 -16.02 20.96
CA GLU A 316 -12.60 -14.94 21.93
C GLU A 316 -11.15 -14.89 22.44
N HIS A 317 -10.53 -16.04 22.67
CA HIS A 317 -9.13 -16.12 23.07
C HIS A 317 -8.20 -15.63 21.96
N ALA A 318 -8.41 -16.03 20.71
CA ALA A 318 -7.64 -15.58 19.56
C ALA A 318 -7.85 -14.09 19.28
N GLN A 319 -9.05 -13.55 19.46
CA GLN A 319 -9.30 -12.10 19.40
C GLN A 319 -8.57 -11.37 20.52
N ARG A 320 -8.63 -11.88 21.76
CA ARG A 320 -7.91 -11.32 22.90
C ARG A 320 -6.40 -11.38 22.65
N GLU A 321 -5.84 -12.50 22.19
CA GLU A 321 -4.44 -12.62 21.79
C GLU A 321 -4.09 -11.66 20.63
N LEU A 322 -4.94 -11.49 19.63
CA LEU A 322 -4.66 -10.57 18.52
C LEU A 322 -4.58 -9.11 18.98
N VAL A 323 -5.55 -8.69 19.80
CA VAL A 323 -5.65 -7.33 20.35
C VAL A 323 -4.54 -7.08 21.36
N VAL A 324 -4.32 -8.03 22.28
CA VAL A 324 -3.39 -7.89 23.41
C VAL A 324 -1.95 -8.23 23.02
N GLU A 325 -1.69 -9.27 22.24
CA GLU A 325 -0.33 -9.68 21.91
C GLU A 325 0.21 -8.90 20.70
N LYS A 326 -0.46 -8.96 19.53
CA LYS A 326 0.10 -8.40 18.29
C LYS A 326 -0.13 -6.89 18.15
N GLY A 327 -1.30 -6.39 18.59
CA GLY A 327 -1.60 -4.96 18.59
C GLY A 327 -0.67 -4.20 19.53
N ILE A 328 -0.57 -4.66 20.78
CA ILE A 328 0.26 -4.02 21.80
C ILE A 328 1.75 -4.23 21.51
N LEU A 329 2.24 -5.42 21.12
CA LEU A 329 3.67 -5.60 20.83
C LEU A 329 4.14 -4.73 19.66
N ARG A 330 3.37 -4.65 18.56
CA ARG A 330 3.74 -3.78 17.43
C ARG A 330 3.71 -2.30 17.83
N ALA A 331 2.68 -1.88 18.59
CA ALA A 331 2.59 -0.51 19.08
C ALA A 331 3.76 -0.17 20.03
N LEU A 332 4.09 -1.07 20.95
CA LEU A 332 5.22 -0.92 21.88
C LEU A 332 6.56 -0.88 21.14
N HIS A 333 6.80 -1.77 20.18
CA HIS A 333 8.02 -1.74 19.36
C HIS A 333 8.15 -0.46 18.54
N ALA A 334 7.05 0.00 17.92
CA ALA A 334 7.04 1.26 17.17
C ALA A 334 7.32 2.45 18.09
N GLN A 335 6.72 2.47 19.28
CA GLN A 335 6.92 3.50 20.30
C GLN A 335 8.37 3.50 20.81
N ILE A 336 8.93 2.32 21.10
CA ILE A 336 10.34 2.17 21.53
C ILE A 336 11.28 2.71 20.44
N ALA A 337 11.07 2.30 19.18
CA ALA A 337 11.90 2.76 18.06
C ALA A 337 11.81 4.27 17.85
N TYR A 338 10.61 4.85 18.04
CA TYR A 338 10.42 6.29 18.02
C TYR A 338 11.19 6.99 19.15
N LEU A 339 11.05 6.52 20.38
CA LEU A 339 11.74 7.09 21.54
C LEU A 339 13.26 6.98 21.44
N GLN A 340 13.79 5.90 20.87
CA GLN A 340 15.21 5.74 20.57
C GLN A 340 15.70 6.80 19.59
N ARG A 341 14.97 7.05 18.49
CA ARG A 341 15.32 8.13 17.54
C ARG A 341 15.31 9.51 18.20
N VAL A 342 14.31 9.80 19.05
CA VAL A 342 14.27 11.05 19.80
C VAL A 342 15.47 11.17 20.74
N GLN A 343 15.84 10.10 21.45
CA GLN A 343 17.03 10.06 22.29
C GLN A 343 18.32 10.31 21.48
N ASP A 344 18.44 9.73 20.29
CA ASP A 344 19.60 9.93 19.41
C ASP A 344 19.70 11.38 18.92
N LEU A 345 18.56 12.02 18.62
CA LEU A 345 18.52 13.44 18.28
C LEU A 345 18.97 14.33 19.45
N TYR A 346 18.58 14.01 20.69
CA TYR A 346 19.09 14.70 21.89
C TYR A 346 20.61 14.48 22.07
N LYS A 347 21.09 13.24 21.96
CA LYS A 347 22.52 12.91 22.13
C LYS A 347 23.41 13.57 21.08
N THR A 348 22.90 13.72 19.86
CA THR A 348 23.63 14.35 18.76
C THR A 348 23.48 15.87 18.72
N GLY A 349 22.79 16.47 19.70
CA GLY A 349 22.56 17.92 19.76
C GLY A 349 21.63 18.46 18.68
N LYS A 350 20.97 17.57 17.91
CA LYS A 350 20.02 17.91 16.83
C LYS A 350 18.63 18.28 17.35
N LEU A 351 18.37 18.05 18.63
CA LEU A 351 17.15 18.46 19.32
C LEU A 351 17.56 19.18 20.63
N GLY A 352 17.40 20.50 20.67
CA GLY A 352 17.67 21.33 21.85
C GLY A 352 16.40 21.65 22.66
N GLU A 353 16.56 22.32 23.81
CA GLU A 353 15.43 22.79 24.65
C GLU A 353 14.42 23.67 23.90
N LYS A 354 14.88 24.39 22.87
CA LYS A 354 14.05 25.31 22.07
C LYS A 354 13.39 24.67 20.85
N ASP A 355 13.85 23.48 20.45
CA ASP A 355 13.43 22.80 19.22
C ASP A 355 12.43 21.67 19.47
N SER A 356 12.13 21.39 20.74
CA SER A 356 11.09 20.43 21.12
C SER A 356 9.72 20.98 20.67
N PRO A 357 9.03 20.35 19.70
CA PRO A 357 7.69 20.77 19.26
C PRO A 357 6.63 20.53 20.35
N TYR A 358 7.03 19.94 21.46
CA TYR A 358 6.19 19.65 22.59
C TYR A 358 6.23 20.80 23.58
N SER A 359 5.05 21.38 23.87
CA SER A 359 4.89 22.20 25.07
C SER A 359 5.41 21.42 26.27
N GLN A 360 6.12 22.07 27.20
CA GLN A 360 6.85 21.41 28.29
C GLN A 360 5.99 20.48 29.18
N GLY A 361 4.66 20.45 29.02
CA GLY A 361 3.76 19.50 29.70
C GLY A 361 3.23 18.33 28.86
N SER A 362 3.24 18.37 27.52
CA SER A 362 2.49 17.38 26.71
C SER A 362 3.11 15.96 26.67
N PRO A 363 4.43 15.77 26.53
CA PRO A 363 5.04 14.44 26.51
C PRO A 363 5.06 13.83 27.89
N GLY A 364 5.29 14.65 28.93
CA GLY A 364 5.17 14.24 30.31
C GLY A 364 3.79 13.63 30.56
N ARG A 365 2.70 14.36 30.27
CA ARG A 365 1.33 13.82 30.44
C ARG A 365 1.08 12.52 29.68
N LEU A 366 1.62 12.36 28.47
CA LEU A 366 1.47 11.11 27.70
C LEU A 366 2.25 9.95 28.32
N VAL A 367 3.48 10.18 28.76
CA VAL A 367 4.30 9.16 29.47
C VAL A 367 3.63 8.76 30.79
N LEU A 368 3.07 9.74 31.50
CA LEU A 368 2.32 9.51 32.74
C LEU A 368 1.07 8.69 32.51
N LYS A 369 0.27 9.05 31.51
CA LYS A 369 -0.93 8.30 31.12
C LYS A 369 -0.58 6.88 30.66
N LEU A 370 0.55 6.72 29.96
CA LEU A 370 1.06 5.40 29.58
C LEU A 370 1.48 4.59 30.82
N ALA A 371 2.19 5.20 31.78
CA ALA A 371 2.58 4.55 33.03
C ALA A 371 1.36 4.14 33.86
N GLU A 372 0.32 4.97 33.90
CA GLU A 372 -0.95 4.65 34.56
C GLU A 372 -1.66 3.45 33.90
N VAL A 373 -1.82 3.46 32.58
CA VAL A 373 -2.41 2.34 31.83
C VAL A 373 -1.60 1.07 32.02
N MET A 374 -0.26 1.16 31.95
CA MET A 374 0.62 0.02 32.21
C MET A 374 0.48 -0.49 33.65
N SER A 375 0.33 0.39 34.65
CA SER A 375 0.15 -0.01 36.05
C SER A 375 -1.15 -0.77 36.31
N GLN A 376 -2.17 -0.58 35.46
CA GLN A 376 -3.43 -1.34 35.51
C GLN A 376 -3.31 -2.71 34.83
N ILE A 377 -2.49 -2.81 33.79
CA ILE A 377 -2.27 -4.06 33.03
C ILE A 377 -1.25 -4.98 33.70
N ILE A 378 -0.25 -4.41 34.41
CA ILE A 378 0.85 -5.16 35.03
C ILE A 378 0.39 -6.19 36.08
N PRO A 379 -0.59 -5.93 36.96
CA PRO A 379 -1.13 -6.93 37.87
C PRO A 379 -1.61 -8.19 37.16
N ASP A 380 -2.29 -8.05 36.03
CA ASP A 380 -2.76 -9.19 35.23
C ASP A 380 -1.60 -9.92 34.54
N LEU A 381 -0.55 -9.19 34.13
CA LEU A 381 0.68 -9.78 33.61
C LEU A 381 1.48 -10.55 34.68
N LYS A 382 1.41 -10.16 35.96
CA LYS A 382 2.07 -10.86 37.08
C LYS A 382 1.52 -12.27 37.30
N GLU A 383 0.25 -12.50 36.97
CA GLU A 383 -0.38 -13.82 37.05
C GLU A 383 0.01 -14.72 35.86
N HIS A 384 0.63 -14.16 34.82
CA HIS A 384 1.04 -14.89 33.62
C HIS A 384 2.32 -15.71 33.89
N LYS A 385 2.18 -17.05 33.83
CA LYS A 385 3.25 -18.04 34.15
C LYS A 385 4.55 -17.90 33.35
N ALA A 386 4.59 -17.07 32.31
CA ALA A 386 5.72 -16.92 31.40
C ALA A 386 6.74 -15.84 31.84
N LEU A 387 6.41 -14.98 32.80
CA LEU A 387 7.33 -13.95 33.27
C LEU A 387 8.21 -14.50 34.40
N SER A 388 9.53 -14.54 34.19
CA SER A 388 10.46 -14.96 35.23
C SER A 388 10.37 -14.01 36.43
N ARG A 389 10.57 -14.54 37.66
CA ARG A 389 10.62 -13.71 38.90
C ARG A 389 11.56 -12.51 38.78
N LYS A 390 12.64 -12.64 38.00
CA LYS A 390 13.61 -11.59 37.72
C LYS A 390 13.05 -10.47 36.84
N ASN A 391 12.22 -10.82 35.85
CA ASN A 391 11.55 -9.83 34.99
C ASN A 391 10.46 -9.08 35.74
N LEU A 392 9.73 -9.76 36.62
CA LEU A 392 8.71 -9.12 37.46
C LEU A 392 9.32 -8.14 38.46
N ALA A 393 10.45 -8.49 39.08
CA ALA A 393 11.18 -7.59 39.98
C ALA A 393 11.69 -6.33 39.24
N PHE A 394 12.20 -6.49 38.02
CA PHE A 394 12.64 -5.36 37.19
C PHE A 394 11.47 -4.46 36.78
N VAL A 395 10.32 -5.03 36.41
CA VAL A 395 9.12 -4.25 36.09
C VAL A 395 8.65 -3.47 37.31
N ASP A 396 8.63 -4.08 38.50
CA ASP A 396 8.24 -3.40 39.74
C ASP A 396 9.21 -2.26 40.11
N GLU A 397 10.50 -2.45 39.89
CA GLU A 397 11.52 -1.41 40.07
C GLU A 397 11.31 -0.25 39.09
N VAL A 398 11.15 -0.54 37.80
CA VAL A 398 10.92 0.48 36.76
C VAL A 398 9.62 1.24 37.00
N VAL A 399 8.53 0.57 37.37
CA VAL A 399 7.26 1.23 37.69
C VAL A 399 7.41 2.09 38.94
N SER A 400 8.06 1.59 40.00
CA SER A 400 8.28 2.34 41.23
C SER A 400 9.09 3.61 40.97
N ASP A 401 10.17 3.50 40.20
CA ASP A 401 11.05 4.62 39.90
C ASP A 401 10.39 5.62 38.94
N THR A 402 9.60 5.12 37.98
CA THR A 402 8.78 5.98 37.13
C THR A 402 7.78 6.76 37.97
N MET A 403 7.05 6.11 38.90
CA MET A 403 6.08 6.75 39.81
C MET A 403 6.74 7.81 40.71
N LYS A 404 7.94 7.55 41.24
CA LYS A 404 8.70 8.56 42.00
C LYS A 404 9.08 9.77 41.13
N LEU A 405 9.44 9.55 39.87
CA LEU A 405 9.71 10.63 38.92
C LEU A 405 8.44 11.42 38.60
N VAL A 406 7.27 10.77 38.54
CA VAL A 406 5.96 11.43 38.40
C VAL A 406 5.70 12.35 39.58
N GLU A 407 5.74 11.81 40.80
CA GLU A 407 5.46 12.56 42.04
C GLU A 407 6.39 13.77 42.17
N LYS A 408 7.67 13.59 41.81
CA LYS A 408 8.64 14.67 41.78
C LYS A 408 8.30 15.72 40.72
N ALA A 409 7.91 15.31 39.51
CA ALA A 409 7.54 16.23 38.45
C ALA A 409 6.25 17.01 38.78
N GLU A 410 5.26 16.38 39.44
CA GLU A 410 4.06 17.05 39.93
C GLU A 410 4.40 18.09 41.01
N ALA A 411 5.29 17.74 41.94
CA ALA A 411 5.77 18.64 42.99
C ALA A 411 6.53 19.85 42.41
N ASP A 412 7.38 19.63 41.40
CA ASP A 412 8.22 20.67 40.80
C ASP A 412 7.42 21.61 39.87
N THR A 413 6.33 21.12 39.24
CA THR A 413 5.53 21.91 38.29
C THR A 413 4.26 22.52 38.90
N GLY A 414 3.83 22.07 40.08
CA GLY A 414 2.58 22.49 40.72
C GLY A 414 1.31 22.06 39.97
N ILE A 415 1.46 21.23 38.92
CA ILE A 415 0.34 20.67 38.16
C ILE A 415 -0.02 19.33 38.80
N VAL A 416 -1.14 19.30 39.53
CA VAL A 416 -1.71 18.06 40.07
C VAL A 416 -2.40 17.34 38.91
N LEU A 417 -1.86 16.20 38.47
CA LEU A 417 -2.43 15.43 37.35
C LEU A 417 -3.41 14.35 37.83
N SER A 418 -3.67 14.27 39.14
CA SER A 418 -4.44 13.21 39.80
C SER A 418 -5.93 13.53 40.02
N GLU A 419 -6.58 14.37 39.21
CA GLU A 419 -8.02 14.64 39.38
C GLU A 419 -8.91 13.40 39.13
N GLY A 420 -8.38 12.33 38.53
CA GLY A 420 -9.13 11.08 38.29
C GLY A 420 -9.16 10.07 39.47
N LYS A 421 -8.32 10.24 40.51
CA LYS A 421 -8.23 9.23 41.60
C LYS A 421 -9.33 9.37 42.65
N GLN A 422 -9.88 10.56 42.86
CA GLN A 422 -10.83 10.79 43.96
C GLN A 422 -12.23 10.24 43.69
N GLU A 423 -12.65 10.11 42.42
CA GLU A 423 -13.95 9.52 42.05
C GLU A 423 -13.93 7.98 42.00
N ALA A 424 -12.78 7.37 41.68
CA ALA A 424 -12.62 5.92 41.67
C ALA A 424 -12.54 5.31 43.09
N ILE A 425 -12.01 6.07 44.06
CA ILE A 425 -11.94 5.63 45.47
C ILE A 425 -13.28 5.78 46.19
N ASN A 426 -14.12 6.76 45.79
CA ASN A 426 -15.43 6.98 46.41
C ASN A 426 -16.57 6.10 45.85
N SER A 427 -16.34 5.37 44.75
CA SER A 427 -17.35 4.48 44.14
C SER A 427 -17.20 2.99 44.53
N GLY A 428 -16.23 2.65 45.37
CA GLY A 428 -15.84 1.27 45.72
C GLY A 428 -16.12 0.82 47.16
N GLN A 429 -17.34 0.99 47.67
CA GLN A 429 -17.93 0.24 48.81
C GLN A 429 -19.44 0.13 48.49
N THR A 430 -20.12 -1.00 48.34
CA THR A 430 -20.18 -2.30 49.03
C THR A 430 -20.96 -3.26 48.09
N GLY A 431 -20.79 -4.57 48.02
CA GLY A 431 -20.04 -5.54 48.78
C GLY A 431 -20.45 -6.95 48.29
N PHE A 432 -19.64 -7.94 48.60
CA PHE A 432 -20.08 -9.32 48.81
C PHE A 432 -19.07 -9.95 49.76
N SER A 433 -19.53 -10.33 50.95
CA SER A 433 -18.79 -11.20 51.85
C SER A 433 -19.21 -12.64 51.61
N LEU A 434 -18.21 -13.51 51.55
CA LEU A 434 -18.25 -14.98 51.52
C LEU A 434 -18.87 -15.64 50.28
#